data_AF-A0A656GKY3-F1
#
_entry.id   AF-A0A656GKY3-F1
#
_cell.length_a   1.000
_cell.length_b   1.000
_cell.length_c   1.000
_cell.angle_alpha   90.00
_cell.angle_beta   90.00
_cell.angle_gamma   90.00
#
_symmetry.space_group_name_H-M   'P 1'
#
loop_
_entity.id
_entity.type
_entity.pdbx_description
1 polymer ?
#
loop_
_entity_poly.entity_id
_entity_poly.type
_entity_poly.pdbx_seq_one_letter_code
_entity_poly.pdbx_strand_id
1 'polypeptide(L)' 'AKARVHTVDSTAFLVSPDIFKRYALEHPAIEHEAKERGLEAWQLVQRSFEKLKKHR' A
#
# COMPACT_ATOMS: atom_id res chain seq x y z
N ALA A 1 12.46 15.18 -9.84
CA ALA A 1 11.94 14.67 -8.56
C ALA A 1 10.70 13.83 -8.82
N LYS A 2 10.65 12.55 -8.41
CA LYS A 2 9.49 11.66 -8.64
C LYS A 2 8.84 11.39 -7.28
N ALA A 3 8.00 12.32 -6.83
CA ALA A 3 7.25 12.17 -5.58
C ALA A 3 6.23 11.02 -5.74
N ARG A 4 6.11 10.15 -4.72
CA ARG A 4 5.20 8.99 -4.73
C ARG A 4 3.83 9.30 -4.10
N VAL A 5 3.68 10.51 -3.57
CA VAL A 5 2.45 11.04 -2.98
C VAL A 5 2.27 12.46 -3.52
N HIS A 6 1.10 12.73 -4.09
CA HIS A 6 0.71 14.08 -4.50
C HIS A 6 -0.49 14.51 -3.65
N THR A 7 -0.35 15.56 -2.85
CA THR A 7 -1.49 16.17 -2.15
C THR A 7 -2.11 17.23 -3.07
N VAL A 8 -3.37 17.05 -3.44
CA VAL A 8 -4.16 18.04 -4.19
C VAL A 8 -5.47 18.21 -3.45
N ASP A 9 -5.86 19.46 -3.17
CA ASP A 9 -7.14 19.82 -2.56
C ASP A 9 -7.52 18.93 -1.34
N SER A 10 -6.64 18.89 -0.34
CA SER A 10 -6.78 18.09 0.89
C SER A 10 -6.93 16.56 0.68
N THR A 11 -6.68 16.07 -0.53
CA THR A 11 -6.74 14.66 -0.90
C THR A 11 -5.35 14.16 -1.31
N ALA A 12 -4.92 13.02 -0.77
CA ALA A 12 -3.66 12.40 -1.13
C ALA A 12 -3.86 11.44 -2.31
N PHE A 13 -3.27 11.76 -3.46
CA PHE A 13 -3.12 10.86 -4.59
C PHE A 13 -1.97 9.90 -4.31
N LEU A 14 -2.34 8.66 -4.03
CA LEU A 14 -1.43 7.54 -3.81
C LEU A 14 -1.08 6.93 -5.17
N VAL A 15 0.18 7.03 -5.59
CA VAL A 15 0.64 6.37 -6.82
C VAL A 15 0.86 4.89 -6.51
N SER A 16 -0.11 4.04 -6.87
CA SER A 16 -0.02 2.58 -6.80
C SER A 16 0.83 2.03 -7.96
N PRO A 17 1.67 0.99 -7.76
CA PRO A 17 1.78 0.15 -6.55
C PRO A 17 2.91 0.55 -5.57
N ASP A 18 3.72 1.56 -5.89
CA ASP A 18 4.98 1.84 -5.17
C ASP A 18 4.81 2.28 -3.71
N ILE A 19 3.69 2.92 -3.37
CA ILE A 19 3.41 3.29 -1.97
C ILE A 19 3.12 2.07 -1.09
N PHE A 20 2.41 1.07 -1.62
CA PHE A 20 2.12 -0.17 -0.91
C PHE A 20 3.39 -1.03 -0.76
N LYS A 21 4.28 -1.01 -1.76
CA LYS A 21 5.60 -1.65 -1.66
C LYS A 21 6.44 -1.03 -0.55
N ARG A 22 6.48 0.30 -0.44
CA ARG A 22 7.20 0.98 0.64
C ARG A 22 6.63 0.64 2.02
N TYR A 23 5.31 0.70 2.16
CA TYR A 23 4.65 0.35 3.42
C TYR A 23 4.93 -1.11 3.83
N ALA A 24 4.90 -2.05 2.88
CA ALA A 24 5.22 -3.45 3.15
C ALA A 24 6.68 -3.65 3.62
N LEU A 25 7.65 -2.95 3.01
CA LEU A 25 9.07 -3.03 3.41
C LEU A 25 9.32 -2.52 4.84
N GLU A 26 8.52 -1.57 5.32
CA GLU A 26 8.64 -1.02 6.68
C GLU A 26 8.00 -1.94 7.75
N HIS A 27 7.25 -2.98 7.34
CA HIS A 27 6.50 -3.86 8.24
C HIS A 27 6.77 -5.35 7.95
N PRO A 28 7.84 -5.95 8.51
CA PRO A 28 8.22 -7.35 8.25
C PRO A 28 7.14 -8.39 8.57
N ALA A 29 6.22 -8.10 9.49
CA ALA A 29 5.10 -8.97 9.83
C ALA A 29 4.15 -9.19 8.63
N ILE A 30 4.01 -8.18 7.75
CA ILE A 30 3.17 -8.25 6.55
C ILE A 30 3.77 -9.23 5.54
N GLU A 31 5.10 -9.31 5.45
CA GLU A 31 5.76 -10.31 4.59
C GLU A 31 5.48 -11.73 5.05
N HIS A 32 5.44 -11.96 6.37
CA HIS A 32 5.11 -13.28 6.91
C HIS A 32 3.68 -13.68 6.57
N GLU A 33 2.71 -12.80 6.83
CA GLU A 33 1.30 -13.04 6.50
C GLU A 33 1.07 -13.20 4.98
N ALA A 34 1.79 -12.45 4.16
CA ALA A 34 1.69 -12.54 2.71
C ALA A 34 2.23 -13.88 2.19
N LYS A 35 3.34 -14.38 2.75
CA LYS A 35 3.90 -15.71 2.44
C LYS A 35 2.91 -16.83 2.78
N GLU A 36 2.26 -16.77 3.93
CA GLU A 36 1.23 -17.76 4.31
C GLU A 36 0.04 -17.79 3.34
N ARG A 37 -0.30 -16.62 2.77
CA ARG A 37 -1.40 -16.48 1.80
C ARG A 37 -0.97 -16.68 0.35
N GLY A 38 0.31 -16.94 0.06
CA GLY A 38 0.85 -17.06 -1.29
C GLY A 38 0.74 -15.77 -2.12
N LEU A 39 0.78 -14.61 -1.46
CA LEU A 39 0.66 -13.28 -2.07
C LEU A 39 1.94 -12.47 -1.87
N GLU A 40 2.14 -11.45 -2.69
CA GLU A 40 3.16 -10.44 -2.38
C GLU A 40 2.66 -9.49 -1.28
N ALA A 41 3.56 -9.06 -0.38
CA ALA A 41 3.22 -8.22 0.76
C ALA A 41 2.48 -6.93 0.37
N TRP A 42 2.89 -6.28 -0.72
CA TRP A 42 2.22 -5.07 -1.20
C TRP A 42 0.79 -5.33 -1.69
N GLN A 43 0.48 -6.53 -2.20
CA GLN A 43 -0.87 -6.91 -2.62
C GLN A 43 -1.79 -7.11 -1.40
N LEU A 44 -1.25 -7.65 -0.31
CA LEU A 44 -1.97 -7.76 0.97
C LEU A 44 -2.34 -6.37 1.49
N VAL A 45 -1.38 -5.45 1.48
CA VAL A 45 -1.57 -4.06 1.93
C VAL A 45 -2.61 -3.35 1.06
N GLN A 46 -2.52 -3.48 -0.27
CA GLN A 46 -3.49 -2.89 -1.19
C GLN A 46 -4.91 -3.41 -0.92
N ARG A 47 -5.10 -4.73 -0.81
CA ARG A 47 -6.42 -5.32 -0.52
C ARG A 47 -6.98 -4.87 0.83
N SER A 48 -6.12 -4.76 1.83
CA SER A 48 -6.51 -4.24 3.16
C SER A 48 -6.92 -2.77 3.08
N PHE A 49 -6.20 -1.94 2.32
CA PHE A 49 -6.55 -0.54 2.08
C PHE A 49 -7.88 -0.40 1.32
N GLU A 50 -8.12 -1.22 0.31
CA GLU A 50 -9.38 -1.26 -0.44
C GLU A 50 -10.57 -1.62 0.48
N LYS A 51 -10.40 -2.59 1.39
CA LYS A 51 -11.42 -2.97 2.37
C LYS A 51 -11.81 -1.84 3.34
N LEU A 52 -10.91 -0.90 3.62
CA LEU A 52 -11.20 0.24 4.50
C LEU A 52 -12.17 1.25 3.86
N LYS A 53 -12.40 1.19 2.54
CA LYS A 53 -13.28 2.12 1.77
C LYS A 53 -12.99 3.60 2.06
N LYS A 54 -11.72 3.93 2.34
CA LYS A 54 -11.25 5.31 2.56
C LYS A 54 -10.68 5.96 1.31
N HIS A 55 -10.47 5.18 0.25
CA HIS A 55 -10.18 5.69 -1.07
C HIS A 55 -11.46 6.25 -1.71
N ARG A 56 -11.30 7.25 -2.59
CA ARG A 56 -12.37 7.78 -3.43
C ARG A 56 -12.13 7.35 -4.87
#